data_AF-A0A947XVG8-F1
#
_entry.id   AF-A0A947XVG8-F1
#
_cell.length_a   1.000
_cell.length_b   1.000
_cell.length_c   1.000
_cell.angle_alpha   90.00
_cell.angle_beta   90.00
_cell.angle_gamma   90.00
#
_symmetry.space_group_name_H-M   'P 1'
#
loop_
_entity.id
_entity.type
_entity.pdbx_description
1 polymer ?
#
loop_
_entity_poly.entity_id
_entity_poly.type
_entity_poly.pdbx_seq_one_letter_code
_entity_poly.pdbx_strand_id
1 'polypeptide(L)'
;MCLCGSGFAAPDLPGRLFYTPEQRAQLEAARVRNVTQVGRAAPDAGAPPPVRYDGVLVRSDGKTTRWVDGQPQLDASGVAGLKPGQIRADGRVYEPYQVLRPSPAAPVAEKPAP
;
A
#
# COMPACT_ATOMS: atom_id res chain seq x y z
N MET A 1 -26.44 -44.34 18.04
CA MET A 1 -26.45 -42.88 18.22
C MET A 1 -25.20 -42.49 19.01
N CYS A 2 -24.16 -42.01 18.33
CA CYS A 2 -23.01 -41.43 19.02
C CYS A 2 -23.27 -39.94 19.24
N LEU A 3 -23.45 -39.56 20.51
CA LEU A 3 -23.34 -38.17 20.93
C LEU A 3 -21.85 -37.80 20.84
N CYS A 4 -21.45 -37.13 19.76
CA CYS A 4 -20.16 -36.45 19.73
C CYS A 4 -20.30 -35.16 20.53
N GLY A 5 -19.72 -35.17 21.73
CA GLY A 5 -19.79 -34.09 22.71
C GLY A 5 -19.21 -32.77 22.20
N SER A 6 -19.90 -31.69 22.54
CA SER A 6 -19.42 -30.33 22.42
C SER A 6 -18.18 -30.14 23.29
N GLY A 7 -16.99 -30.10 22.67
CA GLY A 7 -15.78 -29.63 23.30
C GLY A 7 -15.73 -28.11 23.28
N PHE A 8 -16.06 -27.46 24.39
CA PHE A 8 -15.79 -26.05 24.65
C PHE A 8 -14.44 -25.89 25.38
N ALA A 9 -13.76 -24.77 25.08
CA ALA A 9 -12.57 -24.16 25.75
C ALA A 9 -11.20 -24.76 25.38
N ALA A 10 -10.08 -24.04 25.23
CA ALA A 10 -9.61 -22.63 25.28
C ALA A 10 -8.15 -22.65 24.71
N PRO A 11 -7.24 -21.65 24.81
CA PRO A 11 -7.29 -20.21 25.08
C PRO A 11 -6.67 -19.41 23.89
N ASP A 12 -6.40 -18.13 24.08
CA ASP A 12 -5.54 -17.33 23.22
C ASP A 12 -4.19 -18.04 22.99
N LEU A 13 -3.89 -18.37 21.73
CA LEU A 13 -2.54 -18.83 21.35
C LEU A 13 -1.84 -17.62 20.74
N PRO A 14 -0.95 -16.91 21.47
CA PRO A 14 -0.22 -15.78 20.94
C PRO A 14 0.64 -16.27 19.77
N GLY A 15 0.17 -16.04 18.53
CA GLY A 15 0.90 -16.44 17.32
C GLY A 15 0.07 -16.78 16.09
N ARG A 16 -1.25 -17.02 16.20
CA ARG A 16 -2.12 -17.18 15.01
C ARG A 16 -2.89 -15.89 14.72
N LEU A 17 -2.75 -15.34 13.52
CA LEU A 17 -3.48 -14.12 13.10
C LEU A 17 -4.94 -14.40 12.73
N PHE A 18 -5.32 -15.66 12.45
CA PHE A 18 -6.68 -16.05 12.06
C PHE A 18 -7.04 -17.40 12.67
N TYR A 19 -8.18 -17.45 13.34
CA TYR A 19 -8.64 -18.64 14.07
C TYR A 19 -9.79 -19.37 13.36
N THR A 20 -10.45 -18.74 12.37
CA THR A 20 -11.52 -19.36 11.56
C THR A 20 -11.41 -19.01 10.07
N PRO A 21 -11.96 -19.85 9.15
CA PRO A 21 -12.04 -19.55 7.72
C PRO A 21 -12.80 -18.24 7.43
N GLU A 22 -13.88 -17.98 8.17
CA GLU A 22 -14.70 -16.76 8.03
C GLU A 22 -13.89 -15.48 8.35
N GLN A 23 -13.09 -15.51 9.42
CA GLN A 23 -12.25 -14.36 9.80
C GLN A 23 -11.20 -14.05 8.71
N ARG A 24 -10.65 -15.08 8.07
CA ARG A 24 -9.75 -14.92 6.92
C ARG A 24 -10.49 -14.32 5.72
N ALA A 25 -11.68 -14.80 5.40
CA ALA A 25 -12.48 -14.27 4.28
C ALA A 25 -12.82 -12.79 4.47
N GLN A 26 -13.15 -12.37 5.69
CA GLN A 26 -13.41 -10.96 6.00
C GLN A 26 -12.18 -10.07 5.81
N LEU A 27 -10.99 -10.54 6.22
CA LEU A 27 -9.75 -9.79 6.00
C LEU A 27 -9.42 -9.66 4.52
N GLU A 28 -9.51 -10.75 3.75
CA GLU A 28 -9.25 -10.71 2.30
C GLU A 28 -10.25 -9.77 1.59
N ALA A 29 -11.53 -9.81 1.98
CA ALA A 29 -12.53 -8.87 1.48
C ALA A 29 -12.20 -7.41 1.82
N ALA A 30 -11.69 -7.14 3.03
CA ALA A 30 -11.23 -5.82 3.43
C ALA A 30 -9.99 -5.39 2.64
N ARG A 31 -9.05 -6.29 2.37
CA ARG A 31 -7.84 -6.02 1.58
C ARG A 31 -8.20 -5.61 0.14
N VAL A 32 -9.10 -6.34 -0.51
CA VAL A 32 -9.56 -6.01 -1.87
C VAL A 32 -10.21 -4.62 -1.93
N ARG A 33 -11.02 -4.26 -0.92
CA ARG A 33 -11.64 -2.92 -0.82
C ARG A 33 -10.58 -1.82 -0.62
N ASN A 34 -9.62 -2.02 0.28
CA ASN A 34 -8.55 -1.04 0.53
C ASN A 34 -7.67 -0.83 -0.71
N VAL A 35 -7.30 -1.88 -1.44
CA VAL A 35 -6.56 -1.76 -2.71
C VAL A 35 -7.34 -0.92 -3.72
N THR A 36 -8.65 -1.12 -3.80
CA THR A 36 -9.53 -0.35 -4.69
C THR A 36 -9.63 1.13 -4.26
N GLN A 37 -9.61 1.41 -2.96
CA GLN A 37 -9.71 2.76 -2.41
C GLN A 37 -8.40 3.55 -2.56
N VAL A 38 -7.24 2.91 -2.34
CA VAL A 38 -5.91 3.53 -2.56
C VAL A 38 -5.71 3.90 -4.02
N GLY A 39 -6.21 3.10 -4.96
CA GLY A 39 -6.20 3.44 -6.39
C GLY A 39 -7.14 4.59 -6.78
N ARG A 40 -8.07 5.00 -5.89
CA ARG A 40 -9.09 6.03 -6.15
C ARG A 40 -8.86 7.34 -5.39
N ALA A 41 -7.84 7.43 -4.53
CA ALA A 41 -7.48 8.69 -3.91
C ALA A 41 -7.10 9.70 -5.02
N ALA A 42 -8.02 10.62 -5.32
CA ALA A 42 -7.77 11.68 -6.28
C ALA A 42 -6.62 12.54 -5.74
N PRO A 43 -5.55 12.77 -6.53
CA PRO A 43 -4.48 13.65 -6.11
C PRO A 43 -5.03 15.04 -5.84
N ASP A 44 -4.49 15.69 -4.80
CA ASP A 44 -4.77 17.08 -4.49
C ASP A 44 -4.48 17.95 -5.74
N ALA A 45 -5.41 18.83 -6.11
CA ALA A 45 -5.52 19.38 -7.48
C ALA A 45 -4.37 20.28 -7.96
N GLY A 46 -3.31 20.44 -7.16
CA GLY A 46 -2.17 21.32 -7.46
C GLY A 46 -0.81 20.63 -7.64
N ALA A 47 -0.64 19.38 -7.23
CA ALA A 47 0.66 18.69 -7.27
C ALA A 47 0.58 17.40 -8.12
N PRO A 48 1.64 17.05 -8.88
CA PRO A 48 1.69 15.76 -9.55
C PRO A 48 1.61 14.63 -8.50
N PRO A 49 0.94 13.51 -8.82
CA PRO A 49 0.79 12.41 -7.89
C PRO A 49 2.17 11.86 -7.47
N PRO A 50 2.31 11.35 -6.22
CA PRO A 50 3.53 10.71 -5.78
C PRO A 50 3.95 9.58 -6.72
N VAL A 51 5.25 9.49 -7.03
CA VAL A 51 5.83 8.41 -7.83
C VAL A 51 6.86 7.68 -6.98
N ARG A 52 6.72 6.37 -6.85
CA ARG A 52 7.65 5.49 -6.10
C ARG A 52 8.40 4.58 -7.05
N TYR A 53 9.73 4.64 -6.98
CA TYR A 53 10.58 3.68 -7.68
C TYR A 53 10.90 2.50 -6.74
N ASP A 54 10.09 1.44 -6.80
CA ASP A 54 10.22 0.28 -5.90
C ASP A 54 11.55 -0.44 -6.05
N GLY A 55 12.00 -0.63 -7.30
CA GLY A 55 13.24 -1.33 -7.56
C GLY A 55 13.41 -1.81 -8.99
N VAL A 56 14.48 -2.59 -9.18
CA VAL A 56 14.87 -3.12 -10.48
C VAL A 56 15.27 -4.58 -10.36
N LEU A 57 14.77 -5.40 -11.28
CA LEU A 57 15.20 -6.77 -11.51
C LEU A 57 16.00 -6.80 -12.81
N VAL A 58 17.28 -7.11 -12.70
CA VAL A 58 18.14 -7.38 -13.86
C VAL A 58 18.28 -8.90 -13.99
N ARG A 59 17.86 -9.43 -15.13
CA ARG A 59 17.92 -10.85 -15.41
C ARG A 59 19.17 -11.17 -16.22
N SER A 60 19.71 -12.38 -16.07
CA SER A 60 20.96 -12.80 -16.71
C SER A 60 20.93 -12.76 -18.24
N ASP A 61 19.73 -12.75 -18.86
CA ASP A 61 19.53 -12.57 -20.29
C ASP A 61 19.59 -11.10 -20.74
N GLY A 62 19.93 -10.18 -19.83
CA GLY A 62 20.04 -8.74 -20.09
C GLY A 62 18.74 -7.97 -19.95
N LYS A 63 17.59 -8.65 -19.79
CA LYS A 63 16.31 -7.96 -19.64
C LYS A 63 16.21 -7.29 -18.27
N THR A 64 15.62 -6.10 -18.26
CA THR A 64 15.46 -5.33 -17.03
C THR A 64 13.98 -5.02 -16.80
N THR A 65 13.46 -5.45 -15.65
CA THR A 65 12.11 -5.06 -15.21
C THR A 65 12.24 -4.05 -14.09
N ARG A 66 11.66 -2.86 -14.26
CA ARG A 66 11.61 -1.82 -13.23
C ARG A 66 10.22 -1.79 -12.62
N TRP A 67 10.13 -1.62 -11.31
CA TRP A 67 8.85 -1.55 -10.61
C TRP A 67 8.62 -0.10 -10.20
N VAL A 68 7.53 0.50 -10.70
CA VAL A 68 7.13 1.88 -10.40
C VAL A 68 5.70 1.83 -9.91
N ASP A 69 5.46 2.34 -8.70
CA ASP A 69 4.15 2.29 -8.04
C ASP A 69 3.54 0.87 -8.01
N GLY A 70 4.39 -0.14 -7.79
CA GLY A 70 4.03 -1.56 -7.81
C GLY A 70 3.75 -2.14 -9.20
N GLN A 71 3.87 -1.36 -10.27
CA GLN A 71 3.64 -1.82 -11.64
C GLN A 71 4.96 -2.24 -12.32
N PRO A 72 5.03 -3.45 -12.90
CA PRO A 72 6.21 -3.89 -13.64
C PRO A 72 6.28 -3.20 -15.01
N GLN A 73 7.43 -2.61 -15.31
CA GLN A 73 7.75 -1.98 -16.58
C GLN A 73 8.97 -2.67 -17.19
N LEU A 74 8.75 -3.43 -18.26
CA LEU A 74 9.79 -4.16 -18.98
C LEU A 74 10.55 -3.20 -19.90
N ASP A 75 11.88 -3.18 -19.80
CA ASP A 75 12.81 -2.42 -20.64
C ASP A 75 12.57 -0.88 -20.67
N ALA A 76 11.73 -0.35 -19.79
CA ALA A 76 11.48 1.08 -19.66
C ALA A 76 12.71 1.81 -19.10
N SER A 77 13.04 3.00 -19.61
CA SER A 77 13.96 3.90 -18.94
C SER A 77 13.38 4.27 -17.57
N GLY A 78 14.12 4.01 -16.48
CA GLY A 78 13.60 4.18 -15.11
C GLY A 78 13.11 5.60 -14.79
N VAL A 79 12.66 5.81 -13.55
CA VAL A 79 12.11 7.11 -13.18
C VAL A 79 13.22 8.15 -13.06
N ALA A 80 13.13 9.21 -13.86
CA ALA A 80 14.18 10.23 -13.97
C ALA A 80 14.49 10.87 -12.61
N GLY A 81 15.75 10.78 -12.17
CA GLY A 81 16.22 11.34 -10.91
C GLY A 81 15.70 10.65 -9.65
N LEU A 82 15.23 9.39 -9.75
CA LEU A 82 14.94 8.53 -8.60
C LEU A 82 15.84 7.30 -8.61
N LYS A 83 16.33 6.94 -7.42
CA LYS A 83 17.00 5.66 -7.16
C LYS A 83 15.98 4.61 -6.67
N PRO A 84 16.27 3.31 -6.79
CA PRO A 84 15.48 2.26 -6.17
C PRO A 84 15.22 2.55 -4.68
N GLY A 85 13.97 2.41 -4.25
CA GLY A 85 13.48 2.71 -2.92
C GLY A 85 13.11 4.17 -2.66
N GLN A 86 13.39 5.11 -3.58
CA GLN A 86 13.05 6.52 -3.41
C GLN A 86 11.64 6.84 -3.91
N ILE A 87 11.04 7.85 -3.28
CA ILE A 87 9.71 8.38 -3.62
C ILE A 87 9.86 9.86 -4.00
N ARG A 88 9.22 10.30 -5.08
CA ARG A 88 9.03 11.72 -5.38
C ARG A 88 7.60 12.11 -5.04
N ALA A 89 7.42 13.09 -4.16
CA ALA A 89 6.13 13.67 -3.82
C ALA A 89 6.33 15.14 -3.45
N ASP A 90 5.35 16.01 -3.74
CA ASP A 90 5.39 17.43 -3.35
C ASP A 90 6.68 18.17 -3.77
N GLY A 91 7.26 17.79 -4.92
CA GLY A 91 8.51 18.35 -5.43
C GLY A 91 9.78 17.91 -4.67
N ARG A 92 9.66 16.99 -3.71
CA ARG A 92 10.76 16.46 -2.90
C ARG A 92 11.04 15.00 -3.22
N VAL A 93 12.29 14.59 -3.03
CA VAL A 93 12.70 13.18 -3.09
C VAL A 93 12.92 12.70 -1.65
N TYR A 94 12.22 11.62 -1.31
CA TYR A 94 12.29 10.97 -0.01
C TYR A 94 13.23 9.77 -0.10
N GLU A 95 14.12 9.67 0.88
CA GLU A 95 14.97 8.49 1.05
C GLU A 95 14.15 7.27 1.47
N PRO A 96 14.60 6.03 1.22
CA PRO A 96 13.82 4.81 1.50
C PRO A 96 13.32 4.67 2.94
N TYR A 97 14.01 5.30 3.90
CA TYR A 97 13.67 5.27 5.32
C TYR A 97 12.79 6.44 5.77
N GLN A 98 12.54 7.43 4.91
CA GLN A 98 11.69 8.56 5.22
C GLN A 98 10.23 8.18 4.91
N VAL A 99 9.39 8.21 5.94
CA VAL A 99 7.96 7.98 5.77
C VAL A 99 7.35 9.21 5.09
N LEU A 100 6.67 9.01 3.96
CA LEU A 100 5.83 10.03 3.33
C LEU A 100 4.76 10.45 4.36
N ARG A 101 4.89 11.65 4.92
CA ARG A 101 3.83 12.18 5.78
C ARG A 101 2.71 12.68 4.87
N PRO A 102 1.44 12.34 5.14
CA PRO A 102 0.33 12.98 4.45
C PRO A 102 0.46 14.48 4.64
N SER A 103 0.41 15.23 3.52
CA SER A 103 0.33 16.68 3.58
C SER A 103 -0.85 17.05 4.49
N PRO A 104 -0.65 17.89 5.52
CA PRO A 104 -1.78 18.32 6.33
C PRO A 104 -2.77 19.00 5.39
N ALA A 105 -4.00 18.46 5.32
CA ALA A 105 -5.09 19.10 4.60
C ALA A 105 -5.12 20.56 5.06
N ALA A 106 -5.01 21.49 4.10
CA ALA A 106 -5.10 22.91 4.40
C ALA A 106 -6.33 23.15 5.29
N PRO A 107 -6.24 23.96 6.35
CA PRO A 107 -7.38 24.20 7.22
C PRO A 107 -8.53 24.69 6.36
N VAL A 108 -9.62 23.91 6.32
CA VAL A 108 -10.88 24.34 5.75
C VAL A 108 -11.22 25.65 6.45
N ALA A 109 -11.09 26.76 5.71
CA ALA A 109 -11.43 28.06 6.22
C ALA A 109 -12.92 28.01 6.58
N GLU A 110 -13.20 27.92 7.89
CA GLU A 110 -14.54 28.05 8.43
C GLU A 110 -15.02 29.47 8.08
N LYS A 111 -15.89 29.53 7.08
CA LYS A 111 -16.53 30.77 6.67
C LYS A 111 -17.34 31.27 7.87
N PRO A 112 -17.11 32.49 8.38
CA PRO A 112 -17.87 32.99 9.51
C PRO A 112 -19.34 33.10 9.08
N ALA A 113 -20.22 32.42 9.81
CA ALA A 113 -21.66 32.52 9.66
C ALA A 113 -22.13 33.92 10.11
N PRO A 114 -23.17 34.49 9.45
CA PRO A 114 -23.65 35.85 9.69
C PRO A 114 -24.37 36.04 11.03
#